data_AF-A0A1I8MH59-F1
#
_entry.id   AF-A0A1I8MH59-F1
#
_cell.length_a   1.000
_cell.length_b   1.000
_cell.length_c   1.000
_cell.angle_alpha   90.00
_cell.angle_beta   90.00
_cell.angle_gamma   90.00
#
_symmetry.space_group_name_H-M   'P 1'
#
loop_
_entity.id
_entity.type
_entity.pdbx_description
1 polymer ?
#
loop_
_entity_poly.entity_id
_entity_poly.type
_entity_poly.pdbx_seq_one_letter_code
_entity_poly.pdbx_strand_id
1 'polypeptide(L)'
;MLLGVRWVLRTQNYKCIVKCVLMQQQRQQQQQFYAHKHNFSMAQIIDGKAIAAEIRAELRKDVEAFKATGHREPHLTAILVGNDQASETYVRMKMNAAQDVGISSETRRLPATTSEHELLDIIDTLNKDESVDGILVQLPVPDHMNERKVCNAIVCEKDVDGFNVFNVGRMCLDMKSMIPATPLGVIELLKRAGIDTFGKNAVVVGRSKNVSMPIAMLMHADGRNETGAMDATVTICHRFTPPKELAKYCSMADIIITATGVPGLITKEMVKPGACVIDVGITRITDPNTGKTKLVGDVDFEEVRQVAGYITPVPGGVGPMTVAMLMHNTFTAAKNLAKINKS
;
A
#
# COMPACT_ATOMS: atom_id res chain seq x y z
N MET A 1 -51.90 -66.55 -0.99
CA MET A 1 -50.71 -66.13 -1.77
C MET A 1 -50.87 -64.75 -2.43
N LEU A 2 -51.59 -63.78 -1.82
CA LEU A 2 -51.91 -62.48 -2.47
C LEU A 2 -51.75 -61.23 -1.57
N LEU A 3 -51.34 -61.38 -0.30
CA LEU A 3 -51.18 -60.25 0.63
C LEU A 3 -49.71 -59.81 0.82
N GLY A 4 -48.72 -60.65 0.45
CA GLY A 4 -47.29 -60.33 0.60
C GLY A 4 -46.69 -59.50 -0.55
N VAL A 5 -47.27 -59.54 -1.75
CA VAL A 5 -46.69 -58.89 -2.95
C VAL A 5 -46.96 -57.38 -2.96
N ARG A 6 -48.03 -56.92 -2.30
CA ARG A 6 -48.45 -55.49 -2.30
C ARG A 6 -47.64 -54.62 -1.33
N TRP A 7 -46.99 -55.22 -0.32
CA TRP A 7 -46.16 -54.52 0.67
C TRP A 7 -44.71 -54.30 0.19
N VAL A 8 -44.17 -55.25 -0.58
CA VAL A 8 -42.81 -55.14 -1.16
C VAL A 8 -42.76 -54.07 -2.25
N LEU A 9 -43.78 -53.98 -3.10
CA LEU A 9 -43.88 -52.95 -4.15
C LEU A 9 -44.02 -51.52 -3.57
N ARG A 10 -44.71 -51.35 -2.43
CA ARG A 10 -44.80 -50.04 -1.75
C ARG A 10 -43.46 -49.62 -1.15
N THR A 11 -42.74 -50.52 -0.49
CA THR A 11 -41.46 -50.17 0.16
C THR A 11 -40.32 -49.90 -0.83
N GLN A 12 -40.31 -50.55 -2.00
CA GLN A 12 -39.38 -50.24 -3.09
C GLN A 12 -39.66 -48.87 -3.72
N ASN A 13 -40.93 -48.52 -3.96
CA ASN A 13 -41.29 -47.19 -4.51
C ASN A 13 -40.91 -46.05 -3.56
N TYR A 14 -41.12 -46.20 -2.25
CA TYR A 14 -40.70 -45.19 -1.27
C TYR A 14 -39.17 -45.02 -1.22
N LYS A 15 -38.39 -46.11 -1.27
CA LYS A 15 -36.92 -46.02 -1.32
C LYS A 15 -36.42 -45.35 -2.60
N CYS A 16 -37.06 -45.59 -3.75
CA CYS A 16 -36.73 -44.90 -5.00
C CYS A 16 -37.03 -43.39 -4.93
N ILE A 17 -38.18 -43.00 -4.37
CA ILE A 17 -38.57 -41.59 -4.25
C ILE A 17 -37.61 -40.84 -3.32
N VAL A 18 -37.28 -41.40 -2.16
CA VAL A 18 -36.33 -40.78 -1.20
C VAL A 18 -34.94 -40.62 -1.81
N LYS A 19 -34.46 -41.64 -2.55
CA LYS A 19 -33.15 -41.58 -3.23
C LYS A 19 -33.14 -40.54 -4.36
N CYS A 20 -34.25 -40.37 -5.07
CA CYS A 20 -34.39 -39.36 -6.12
C CYS A 20 -34.40 -37.93 -5.53
N VAL A 21 -35.13 -37.70 -4.44
CA VAL A 21 -35.19 -36.41 -3.74
C VAL A 21 -33.81 -36.03 -3.16
N LEU A 22 -33.10 -36.97 -2.54
CA LEU A 22 -31.73 -36.73 -2.04
C LEU A 22 -30.74 -36.41 -3.17
N MET A 23 -30.83 -37.09 -4.32
CA MET A 23 -30.01 -36.77 -5.49
C MET A 23 -30.37 -35.43 -6.13
N GLN A 24 -31.62 -34.99 -6.05
CA GLN A 24 -32.04 -33.67 -6.52
C GLN A 24 -31.56 -32.57 -5.57
N GLN A 25 -31.63 -32.78 -4.26
CA GLN A 25 -31.08 -31.85 -3.26
C GLN A 25 -29.55 -31.75 -3.37
N GLN A 26 -28.84 -32.86 -3.56
CA GLN A 26 -27.39 -32.85 -3.80
C GLN A 26 -27.04 -32.14 -5.11
N ARG A 27 -27.82 -32.33 -6.17
CA ARG A 27 -27.63 -31.60 -7.44
C ARG A 27 -27.94 -30.12 -7.31
N GLN A 28 -28.96 -29.73 -6.56
CA GLN A 28 -29.27 -28.32 -6.28
C GLN A 28 -28.20 -27.67 -5.42
N GLN A 29 -27.68 -28.36 -4.40
CA GLN A 29 -26.55 -27.88 -3.59
C GLN A 29 -25.28 -27.77 -4.44
N GLN A 30 -24.97 -28.76 -5.29
CA GLN A 30 -23.87 -28.64 -6.25
C GLN A 30 -24.09 -27.48 -7.21
N GLN A 31 -25.27 -27.33 -7.81
CA GLN A 31 -25.57 -26.24 -8.74
C GLN A 31 -25.52 -24.87 -8.06
N GLN A 32 -25.96 -24.74 -6.81
CA GLN A 32 -25.79 -23.51 -6.01
C GLN A 32 -24.31 -23.26 -5.71
N PHE A 33 -23.53 -24.29 -5.38
CA PHE A 33 -22.09 -24.18 -5.15
C PHE A 33 -21.32 -23.81 -6.43
N TYR A 34 -21.73 -24.35 -7.58
CA TYR A 34 -21.20 -24.03 -8.91
C TYR A 34 -21.62 -22.63 -9.37
N ALA A 35 -22.88 -22.23 -9.13
CA ALA A 35 -23.36 -20.88 -9.42
C ALA A 35 -22.68 -19.82 -8.54
N HIS A 36 -22.36 -20.15 -7.29
CA HIS A 36 -21.59 -19.27 -6.40
C HIS A 36 -20.11 -19.18 -6.81
N LYS A 37 -19.52 -20.27 -7.34
CA LYS A 37 -18.17 -20.25 -7.92
C LYS A 37 -18.04 -19.43 -9.21
N HIS A 38 -19.14 -19.19 -9.94
CA HIS A 38 -19.12 -18.50 -11.23
C HIS A 38 -19.75 -17.11 -11.23
N ASN A 39 -20.16 -16.60 -10.07
CA ASN A 39 -20.66 -15.22 -9.90
C ASN A 39 -19.60 -14.29 -9.28
N PHE A 40 -18.32 -14.43 -9.65
CA PHE A 40 -17.38 -13.34 -9.39
C PHE A 40 -17.66 -12.25 -10.43
N SER A 41 -18.47 -11.27 -10.01
CA SER A 41 -18.49 -9.96 -10.65
C SER A 41 -17.07 -9.40 -10.67
N MET A 42 -16.75 -8.63 -11.71
CA MET A 42 -15.51 -7.86 -11.81
C MET A 42 -15.09 -7.26 -10.46
N ALA A 43 -13.79 -7.31 -10.17
CA ALA A 43 -13.19 -6.80 -8.95
C ALA A 43 -13.67 -5.38 -8.65
N GLN A 44 -13.95 -5.11 -7.38
CA GLN A 44 -14.18 -3.74 -6.92
C GLN A 44 -12.87 -2.96 -7.03
N ILE A 45 -12.92 -1.84 -7.74
CA ILE A 45 -11.77 -0.95 -7.89
C ILE A 45 -11.59 -0.17 -6.59
N ILE A 46 -10.42 -0.29 -5.97
CA ILE A 46 -10.00 0.55 -4.86
C ILE A 46 -9.45 1.85 -5.45
N ASP A 47 -10.29 2.89 -5.51
CA ASP A 47 -9.93 4.20 -6.03
C ASP A 47 -9.10 4.99 -5.01
N GLY A 48 -7.78 4.80 -5.06
CA GLY A 48 -6.84 5.51 -4.21
C GLY A 48 -6.79 7.01 -4.46
N LYS A 49 -7.23 7.50 -5.63
CA LYS A 49 -7.33 8.94 -5.89
C LYS A 49 -8.49 9.54 -5.10
N ALA A 50 -9.64 8.87 -5.08
CA ALA A 50 -10.79 9.29 -4.28
C ALA A 50 -10.45 9.26 -2.79
N ILE A 51 -9.90 8.15 -2.30
CA ILE A 51 -9.50 8.00 -0.90
C ILE A 51 -8.44 9.04 -0.48
N ALA A 52 -7.43 9.28 -1.32
CA ALA A 52 -6.43 10.32 -1.04
C ALA A 52 -7.05 11.73 -0.98
N ALA A 53 -8.10 12.01 -1.75
CA ALA A 53 -8.79 13.29 -1.70
C ALA A 53 -9.58 13.47 -0.40
N GLU A 54 -10.24 12.42 0.10
CA GLU A 54 -10.91 12.42 1.41
C GLU A 54 -9.91 12.69 2.54
N ILE A 55 -8.80 11.96 2.56
CA ILE A 55 -7.74 12.13 3.57
C ILE A 55 -7.18 13.56 3.54
N ARG A 56 -6.92 14.12 2.36
CA ARG A 56 -6.44 15.51 2.28
C ARG A 56 -7.48 16.51 2.78
N ALA A 57 -8.77 16.26 2.56
CA ALA A 57 -9.83 17.12 3.08
C ALA A 57 -9.95 17.03 4.61
N GLU A 58 -9.78 15.84 5.19
CA GLU A 58 -9.69 15.63 6.63
C GLU A 58 -8.47 16.35 7.22
N LEU A 59 -7.28 16.14 6.62
CA LEU A 59 -6.03 16.78 7.05
C LEU A 59 -6.10 18.31 6.98
N ARG A 60 -6.72 18.89 5.95
CA ARG A 60 -6.90 20.35 5.87
C ARG A 60 -7.64 20.88 7.09
N LYS A 61 -8.75 20.23 7.48
CA LYS A 61 -9.53 20.63 8.67
C LYS A 61 -8.69 20.51 9.93
N ASP A 62 -7.92 19.44 10.07
CA ASP A 62 -7.06 19.24 11.23
C ASP A 62 -5.93 20.28 11.32
N VAL A 63 -5.33 20.66 10.18
CA VAL A 63 -4.30 21.69 10.10
C VAL A 63 -4.88 23.07 10.43
N GLU A 64 -6.06 23.40 9.90
CA GLU A 64 -6.78 24.64 10.24
C GLU A 64 -7.10 24.71 11.74
N ALA A 65 -7.62 23.63 12.31
CA ALA A 65 -7.89 23.55 13.74
C ALA A 65 -6.61 23.69 14.58
N PHE A 66 -5.52 23.05 14.17
CA PHE A 66 -4.22 23.17 14.83
C PHE A 66 -3.72 24.62 14.84
N LYS A 67 -3.78 25.31 13.70
CA LYS A 67 -3.42 26.74 13.60
C LYS A 67 -4.32 27.62 14.46
N ALA A 68 -5.62 27.34 14.52
CA ALA A 68 -6.57 28.09 15.34
C ALA A 68 -6.28 28.01 16.85
N THR A 69 -5.56 26.97 17.31
CA THR A 69 -5.07 26.87 18.70
C THR A 69 -3.80 27.67 18.99
N GLY A 70 -3.34 28.50 18.04
CA GLY A 70 -2.17 29.38 18.19
C GLY A 70 -0.84 28.73 17.80
N HIS A 71 -0.85 27.51 17.25
CA HIS A 71 0.35 26.88 16.71
C HIS A 71 0.72 27.45 15.33
N ARG A 72 2.02 27.50 15.03
CA ARG A 72 2.50 27.91 13.70
C ARG A 72 2.02 26.94 12.62
N GLU A 73 1.96 27.44 11.40
CA GLU A 73 1.71 26.60 10.23
C GLU A 73 2.79 25.49 10.13
N PRO A 74 2.39 24.23 9.86
CA PRO A 74 3.36 23.17 9.59
C PRO A 74 4.21 23.48 8.35
N HIS A 75 5.46 23.03 8.34
CA HIS A 75 6.41 23.27 7.26
C HIS A 75 7.12 22.00 6.78
N LEU A 76 7.15 21.80 5.46
CA LEU A 76 7.84 20.71 4.78
C LEU A 76 8.97 21.22 3.87
N THR A 77 10.20 20.77 4.12
CA THR A 77 11.34 20.99 3.21
C THR A 77 11.65 19.72 2.43
N ALA A 78 11.60 19.81 1.09
CA ALA A 78 12.09 18.77 0.20
C ALA A 78 13.47 19.13 -0.36
N ILE A 79 14.44 18.22 -0.27
CA ILE A 79 15.75 18.36 -0.91
C ILE A 79 15.77 17.50 -2.17
N LEU A 80 16.13 18.11 -3.30
CA LEU A 80 16.28 17.44 -4.59
C LEU A 80 17.71 17.63 -5.10
N VAL A 81 18.42 16.53 -5.34
CA VAL A 81 19.79 16.54 -5.88
C VAL A 81 19.77 16.04 -7.32
N GLY A 82 20.23 16.87 -8.26
CA GLY A 82 20.23 16.57 -9.68
C GLY A 82 18.92 16.92 -10.38
N ASN A 83 18.78 16.43 -11.62
CA ASN A 83 17.79 16.92 -12.59
C ASN A 83 16.90 15.79 -13.15
N ASP A 84 16.64 14.74 -12.37
CA ASP A 84 15.74 13.66 -12.81
C ASP A 84 14.30 14.16 -12.96
N GLN A 85 13.77 14.11 -14.18
CA GLN A 85 12.46 14.68 -14.52
C GLN A 85 11.30 14.01 -13.78
N ALA A 86 11.43 12.70 -13.47
CA ALA A 86 10.44 11.97 -12.69
C ALA A 86 10.41 12.49 -11.24
N SER A 87 11.58 12.61 -10.62
CA SER A 87 11.77 13.18 -9.28
C SER A 87 11.23 14.60 -9.17
N GLU A 88 11.49 15.46 -10.16
CA GLU A 88 10.93 16.81 -10.19
C GLU A 88 9.40 16.83 -10.20
N THR A 89 8.80 15.94 -10.99
CA THR A 89 7.35 15.83 -11.09
C THR A 89 6.74 15.35 -9.77
N TYR A 90 7.35 14.36 -9.13
CA TYR A 90 6.92 13.87 -7.83
C TYR A 90 7.05 14.92 -6.73
N VAL A 91 8.18 15.64 -6.67
CA VAL A 91 8.37 16.73 -5.70
C VAL A 91 7.34 17.83 -5.91
N ARG A 92 7.09 18.26 -7.16
CA ARG A 92 6.05 19.24 -7.46
C ARG A 92 4.66 18.79 -7.00
N MET A 93 4.31 17.52 -7.21
CA MET A 93 3.04 16.96 -6.71
C MET A 93 2.95 16.99 -5.17
N LYS A 94 4.06 16.70 -4.47
CA LYS A 94 4.14 16.78 -3.00
C LYS A 94 3.94 18.22 -2.50
N MET A 95 4.60 19.20 -3.13
CA MET A 95 4.48 20.61 -2.72
C MET A 95 3.07 21.16 -2.96
N ASN A 96 2.45 20.83 -4.10
CA ASN A 96 1.07 21.21 -4.38
C ASN A 96 0.11 20.62 -3.34
N ALA A 97 0.29 19.34 -2.98
CA ALA A 97 -0.53 18.70 -1.97
C ALA A 97 -0.32 19.30 -0.57
N ALA A 98 0.90 19.74 -0.24
CA ALA A 98 1.19 20.44 1.01
C ALA A 98 0.39 21.75 1.09
N GLN A 99 0.48 22.57 0.04
CA GLN A 99 -0.27 23.81 -0.05
C GLN A 99 -1.79 23.55 0.03
N ASP A 100 -2.29 22.52 -0.66
CA ASP A 100 -3.70 22.14 -0.62
C ASP A 100 -4.19 21.83 0.80
N VAL A 101 -3.37 21.26 1.68
CA VAL A 101 -3.78 20.92 3.06
C VAL A 101 -3.40 21.99 4.09
N GLY A 102 -2.89 23.15 3.65
CA GLY A 102 -2.47 24.24 4.55
C GLY A 102 -1.12 24.01 5.21
N ILE A 103 -0.24 23.21 4.59
CA ILE A 103 1.15 23.02 4.99
C ILE A 103 2.02 23.90 4.10
N SER A 104 2.85 24.75 4.70
CA SER A 104 3.86 25.51 3.97
C SER A 104 4.97 24.58 3.49
N SER A 105 5.56 24.85 2.32
CA SER A 105 6.57 23.95 1.78
C SER A 105 7.61 24.65 0.92
N GLU A 106 8.85 24.17 0.98
CA GLU A 106 9.94 24.61 0.11
C GLU A 106 10.64 23.43 -0.57
N THR A 107 11.23 23.68 -1.74
CA THR A 107 12.12 22.73 -2.41
C THR A 107 13.52 23.31 -2.54
N ARG A 108 14.50 22.69 -1.89
CA ARG A 108 15.93 23.00 -2.04
C ARG A 108 16.51 22.17 -3.17
N ARG A 109 16.84 22.83 -4.29
CA ARG A 109 17.40 22.20 -5.48
C ARG A 109 18.91 22.32 -5.46
N LEU A 110 19.58 21.18 -5.59
CA LEU A 110 21.04 21.06 -5.57
C LEU A 110 21.50 20.44 -6.88
N PRO A 111 22.63 20.89 -7.46
CA PRO A 111 23.18 20.29 -8.67
C PRO A 111 23.58 18.83 -8.44
N ALA A 112 23.58 18.03 -9.51
CA ALA A 112 24.04 16.63 -9.44
C ALA A 112 25.51 16.50 -8.99
N THR A 113 26.29 17.58 -9.08
CA THR A 113 27.69 17.64 -8.66
C THR A 113 27.88 17.94 -7.17
N THR A 114 26.81 18.23 -6.42
CA THR A 114 26.88 18.43 -4.96
C THR A 114 27.51 17.21 -4.29
N SER A 115 28.40 17.45 -3.33
CA SER A 115 29.06 16.38 -2.58
C SER A 115 28.15 15.80 -1.48
N GLU A 116 28.43 14.58 -1.04
CA GLU A 116 27.73 13.98 0.12
C GLU A 116 27.85 14.88 1.36
N HIS A 117 29.03 15.48 1.60
CA HIS A 117 29.27 16.33 2.76
C HIS A 117 28.40 17.60 2.75
N GLU A 118 28.34 18.31 1.61
CA GLU A 118 27.49 19.50 1.47
C GLU A 118 26.01 19.18 1.69
N LEU A 119 25.53 18.03 1.20
CA LEU A 119 24.16 17.59 1.46
C LEU A 119 23.92 17.32 2.95
N LEU A 120 24.86 16.68 3.64
CA LEU A 120 24.77 16.42 5.07
C LEU A 120 24.74 17.71 5.90
N ASP A 121 25.52 18.72 5.53
CA ASP A 121 25.53 20.03 6.20
C ASP A 121 24.20 20.79 6.03
N ILE A 122 23.59 20.67 4.85
CA ILE A 122 22.25 21.21 4.58
C ILE A 122 21.21 20.50 5.45
N ILE A 123 21.28 19.17 5.56
CA ILE A 123 20.38 18.38 6.42
C ILE A 123 20.56 18.78 7.89
N ASP A 124 21.79 18.94 8.36
CA ASP A 124 22.08 19.37 9.74
C ASP A 124 21.51 20.76 10.05
N THR A 125 21.62 21.70 9.10
CA THR A 125 20.99 23.02 9.21
C THR A 125 19.47 22.91 9.37
N LEU A 126 18.81 22.10 8.53
CA LEU A 126 17.37 21.89 8.60
C LEU A 126 16.91 21.14 9.86
N ASN A 127 17.73 20.22 10.37
CA ASN A 127 17.46 19.53 11.63
C ASN A 127 17.36 20.53 12.80
N LYS A 128 18.24 21.54 12.81
CA LYS A 128 18.30 22.57 13.86
C LYS A 128 17.28 23.69 13.69
N ASP A 129 16.69 23.84 12.51
CA ASP A 129 15.74 24.91 12.22
C ASP A 129 14.36 24.65 12.84
N GLU A 130 13.98 25.40 13.87
CA GLU A 130 12.68 25.28 14.55
C GLU A 130 11.47 25.64 13.67
N SER A 131 11.70 26.30 12.52
CA SER A 131 10.65 26.60 11.54
C SER A 131 10.31 25.41 10.62
N VAL A 132 11.13 24.35 10.62
CA VAL A 132 10.97 23.15 9.79
C VAL A 132 10.43 21.99 10.61
N ASP A 133 9.33 21.37 10.19
CA ASP A 133 8.76 20.19 10.85
C ASP A 133 9.09 18.88 10.13
N GLY A 134 9.12 18.92 8.80
CA GLY A 134 9.34 17.75 7.98
C GLY A 134 10.47 17.97 6.99
N ILE A 135 11.35 16.98 6.88
CA ILE A 135 12.44 16.95 5.91
C ILE A 135 12.32 15.66 5.11
N LEU A 136 12.41 15.78 3.79
CA LEU A 136 12.62 14.64 2.91
C LEU A 136 13.77 14.92 1.94
N VAL A 137 14.56 13.90 1.65
CA VAL A 137 15.52 13.91 0.54
C VAL A 137 14.95 13.02 -0.55
N GLN A 138 14.68 13.60 -1.71
CA GLN A 138 14.11 12.87 -2.83
C GLN A 138 15.14 11.86 -3.36
N LEU A 139 14.78 10.58 -3.30
CA LEU A 139 15.56 9.48 -3.83
C LEU A 139 15.18 9.14 -5.28
N PRO A 140 16.11 8.55 -6.07
CA PRO A 140 17.49 8.25 -5.71
C PRO A 140 18.37 9.51 -5.65
N VAL A 141 19.40 9.49 -4.80
CA VAL A 141 20.49 10.49 -4.87
C VAL A 141 21.55 10.03 -5.89
N PRO A 142 22.43 10.93 -6.38
CA PRO A 142 23.52 10.54 -7.29
C PRO A 142 24.40 9.40 -6.75
N ASP A 143 24.94 8.57 -7.65
CA ASP A 143 25.68 7.34 -7.32
C ASP A 143 26.91 7.54 -6.42
N HIS A 144 27.50 8.74 -6.41
CA HIS A 144 28.64 9.06 -5.53
C HIS A 144 28.25 9.31 -4.07
N MET A 145 26.96 9.28 -3.74
CA MET A 145 26.43 9.44 -2.39
C MET A 145 25.89 8.11 -1.83
N ASN A 146 25.99 7.94 -0.52
CA ASN A 146 25.39 6.83 0.18
C ASN A 146 23.98 7.19 0.67
N GLU A 147 22.94 6.64 0.02
CA GLU A 147 21.54 6.92 0.37
C GLU A 147 21.22 6.64 1.85
N ARG A 148 21.82 5.59 2.43
CA ARG A 148 21.59 5.22 3.83
C ARG A 148 22.16 6.25 4.79
N LYS A 149 23.36 6.78 4.52
CA LYS A 149 23.91 7.87 5.32
C LYS A 149 23.02 9.11 5.25
N VAL A 150 22.58 9.48 4.04
CA VAL A 150 21.67 10.62 3.82
C VAL A 150 20.36 10.45 4.59
N CYS A 151 19.70 9.29 4.50
CA CYS A 151 18.46 9.03 5.25
C CYS A 151 18.67 9.07 6.76
N ASN A 152 19.78 8.55 7.27
CA ASN A 152 20.07 8.52 8.70
C ASN A 152 20.51 9.88 9.26
N ALA A 153 20.86 10.84 8.42
CA ALA A 153 21.24 12.18 8.83
C ALA A 153 20.03 13.06 9.21
N ILE A 154 18.84 12.73 8.72
CA ILE A 154 17.60 13.42 9.09
C ILE A 154 17.19 12.96 10.51
N VAL A 155 16.96 13.90 11.43
CA VAL A 155 16.50 13.55 12.79
C VAL A 155 15.13 12.88 12.77
N CYS A 156 14.89 11.94 13.68
CA CYS A 156 13.73 11.05 13.64
C CYS A 156 12.39 11.80 13.69
N GLU A 157 12.37 12.91 14.41
CA GLU A 157 11.21 13.77 14.64
C GLU A 157 10.79 14.52 13.37
N LYS A 158 11.73 14.75 12.44
CA LYS A 158 11.51 15.43 11.15
C LYS A 158 11.54 14.50 9.93
N ASP A 159 11.87 13.22 10.12
CA ASP A 159 11.96 12.21 9.06
C ASP A 159 10.56 11.75 8.61
N VAL A 160 9.92 12.57 7.77
CA VAL A 160 8.54 12.34 7.29
C VAL A 160 8.42 11.19 6.27
N ASP A 161 9.54 10.76 5.70
CA ASP A 161 9.63 9.55 4.87
C ASP A 161 9.84 8.27 5.72
N GLY A 162 10.15 8.40 7.01
CA GLY A 162 10.32 7.26 7.92
C GLY A 162 11.51 6.37 7.57
N PHE A 163 12.54 6.90 6.92
CA PHE A 163 13.68 6.12 6.43
C PHE A 163 14.85 6.05 7.41
N ASN A 164 14.87 6.89 8.44
CA ASN A 164 15.88 6.83 9.48
C ASN A 164 15.85 5.45 10.18
N VAL A 165 17.02 4.86 10.42
CA VAL A 165 17.16 3.55 11.07
C VAL A 165 16.41 3.44 12.40
N PHE A 166 16.28 4.51 13.17
CA PHE A 166 15.51 4.51 14.41
C PHE A 166 14.00 4.45 14.16
N ASN A 167 13.47 5.16 13.15
CA ASN A 167 12.05 5.06 12.78
C ASN A 167 11.72 3.66 12.24
N VAL A 168 12.60 3.11 11.40
CA VAL A 168 12.48 1.73 10.91
C VAL A 168 12.57 0.73 12.06
N GLY A 169 13.52 0.89 12.97
CA GLY A 169 13.70 0.02 14.14
C GLY A 169 12.49 0.04 15.07
N ARG A 170 11.97 1.23 15.38
CA ARG A 170 10.73 1.40 16.17
C ARG A 170 9.54 0.74 15.49
N MET A 171 9.37 0.94 14.18
CA MET A 171 8.29 0.30 13.41
C MET A 171 8.39 -1.24 13.47
N CYS A 172 9.59 -1.80 13.33
CA CYS A 172 9.81 -3.25 13.41
C CYS A 172 9.59 -3.84 14.82
N LEU A 173 9.53 -2.98 15.85
CA LEU A 173 9.25 -3.34 17.24
C LEU A 173 7.83 -2.94 17.65
N ASP A 174 6.97 -2.62 16.69
CA ASP A 174 5.59 -2.15 16.87
C ASP A 174 5.44 -0.91 17.77
N MET A 175 6.50 -0.11 17.86
CA MET A 175 6.51 1.15 18.59
C MET A 175 6.08 2.29 17.67
N LYS A 176 5.55 3.36 18.26
CA LYS A 176 5.22 4.58 17.53
C LYS A 176 6.46 5.14 16.81
N SER A 177 6.31 5.36 15.51
CA SER A 177 7.35 5.91 14.64
C SER A 177 6.74 6.65 13.45
N MET A 178 7.59 7.34 12.68
CA MET A 178 7.21 7.77 11.33
C MET A 178 7.27 6.55 10.41
N ILE A 179 6.11 6.14 9.90
CA ILE A 179 5.99 5.03 8.94
C ILE A 179 6.16 5.59 7.52
N PRO A 180 6.89 4.91 6.63
CA PRO A 180 7.03 5.41 5.27
C PRO A 180 5.70 5.57 4.53
N ALA A 181 5.58 6.63 3.74
CA ALA A 181 4.31 7.09 3.21
C ALA A 181 3.62 6.07 2.27
N THR A 182 4.38 5.36 1.44
CA THR A 182 3.81 4.31 0.56
C THR A 182 3.26 3.13 1.37
N PRO A 183 4.02 2.51 2.29
CA PRO A 183 3.49 1.51 3.22
C PRO A 183 2.25 1.97 3.97
N LEU A 184 2.27 3.17 4.56
CA LEU A 184 1.12 3.71 5.26
C LEU A 184 -0.09 3.87 4.33
N GLY A 185 0.15 4.29 3.08
CA GLY A 185 -0.89 4.42 2.07
C GLY A 185 -1.54 3.08 1.70
N VAL A 186 -0.74 2.00 1.62
CA VAL A 186 -1.26 0.64 1.40
C VAL A 186 -2.13 0.19 2.58
N ILE A 187 -1.68 0.43 3.81
CA ILE A 187 -2.46 0.10 5.01
C ILE A 187 -3.80 0.87 5.02
N GLU A 188 -3.77 2.15 4.68
CA GLU A 188 -4.97 2.99 4.67
C GLU A 188 -5.95 2.60 3.56
N LEU A 189 -5.45 2.18 2.38
CA LEU A 189 -6.29 1.61 1.32
C LEU A 189 -7.03 0.37 1.80
N LEU A 190 -6.32 -0.56 2.48
CA LEU A 190 -6.93 -1.78 3.00
C LEU A 190 -8.00 -1.45 4.06
N LYS A 191 -7.69 -0.54 5.00
CA LYS A 191 -8.61 -0.11 6.06
C LYS A 191 -9.87 0.54 5.49
N ARG A 192 -9.72 1.54 4.60
CA ARG A 192 -10.87 2.27 4.02
C ARG A 192 -11.67 1.44 3.03
N ALA A 193 -11.07 0.45 2.37
CA ALA A 193 -11.78 -0.51 1.55
C ALA A 193 -12.46 -1.63 2.36
N GLY A 194 -12.29 -1.67 3.69
CA GLY A 194 -12.92 -2.68 4.54
C GLY A 194 -12.36 -4.09 4.35
N ILE A 195 -11.09 -4.20 3.95
CA ILE A 195 -10.44 -5.50 3.74
C ILE A 195 -10.04 -6.10 5.09
N ASP A 196 -10.65 -7.23 5.44
CA ASP A 196 -10.28 -8.00 6.62
C ASP A 196 -8.89 -8.62 6.44
N THR A 197 -7.96 -8.30 7.34
CA THR A 197 -6.58 -8.80 7.33
C THR A 197 -6.28 -9.81 8.43
N PHE A 198 -7.10 -9.86 9.49
CA PHE A 198 -6.82 -10.64 10.68
C PHE A 198 -6.79 -12.14 10.35
N GLY A 199 -5.64 -12.78 10.58
CA GLY A 199 -5.41 -14.20 10.28
C GLY A 199 -5.43 -14.54 8.79
N LYS A 200 -5.45 -13.55 7.88
CA LYS A 200 -5.42 -13.79 6.42
C LYS A 200 -4.02 -14.08 5.91
N ASN A 201 -3.93 -14.77 4.78
CA ASN A 201 -2.67 -14.97 4.08
C ASN A 201 -2.38 -13.76 3.19
N ALA A 202 -1.30 -13.05 3.48
CA ALA A 202 -0.80 -11.95 2.66
C ALA A 202 0.52 -12.32 1.98
N VAL A 203 0.66 -11.98 0.70
CA VAL A 203 1.91 -12.11 -0.05
C VAL A 203 2.40 -10.72 -0.45
N VAL A 204 3.60 -10.38 0.00
CA VAL A 204 4.30 -9.15 -0.41
C VAL A 204 5.36 -9.52 -1.44
N VAL A 205 5.17 -9.09 -2.68
CA VAL A 205 6.09 -9.33 -3.80
C VAL A 205 7.00 -8.13 -3.96
N GLY A 206 8.22 -8.27 -3.45
CA GLY A 206 9.21 -7.21 -3.32
C GLY A 206 9.85 -7.23 -1.93
N ARG A 207 11.03 -6.63 -1.80
CA ARG A 207 11.76 -6.54 -0.51
C ARG A 207 12.52 -5.23 -0.32
N SER A 208 12.10 -4.16 -1.00
CA SER A 208 12.76 -2.87 -0.89
C SER A 208 12.62 -2.32 0.53
N LYS A 209 13.59 -1.52 0.97
CA LYS A 209 13.63 -1.01 2.35
C LYS A 209 12.66 0.13 2.59
N ASN A 210 12.26 0.84 1.54
CA ASN A 210 11.34 1.97 1.57
C ASN A 210 9.88 1.58 1.34
N VAL A 211 9.59 0.40 0.74
CA VAL A 211 8.23 -0.01 0.39
C VAL A 211 7.91 -1.40 0.91
N SER A 212 8.49 -2.45 0.32
CA SER A 212 7.97 -3.80 0.53
C SER A 212 8.27 -4.35 1.92
N MET A 213 9.47 -4.08 2.47
CA MET A 213 9.82 -4.54 3.82
C MET A 213 8.92 -3.89 4.88
N PRO A 214 8.74 -2.55 4.91
CA PRO A 214 7.77 -1.94 5.83
C PRO A 214 6.33 -2.44 5.66
N ILE A 215 5.85 -2.65 4.42
CA ILE A 215 4.53 -3.25 4.17
C ILE A 215 4.44 -4.63 4.83
N ALA A 216 5.44 -5.49 4.62
CA ALA A 216 5.45 -6.81 5.23
C ALA A 216 5.49 -6.74 6.76
N MET A 217 6.20 -5.76 7.34
CA MET A 217 6.22 -5.55 8.79
C MET A 217 4.84 -5.15 9.32
N LEU A 218 4.22 -4.12 8.74
CA LEU A 218 2.89 -3.65 9.15
C LEU A 218 1.78 -4.67 8.91
N MET A 219 1.92 -5.52 7.88
CA MET A 219 0.93 -6.55 7.59
C MET A 219 0.94 -7.67 8.63
N HIS A 220 2.10 -8.08 9.16
CA HIS A 220 2.19 -9.23 10.06
C HIS A 220 2.10 -8.89 11.56
N ALA A 221 2.49 -7.67 11.93
CA ALA A 221 2.59 -7.26 13.32
C ALA A 221 1.22 -7.23 14.04
N ASP A 222 1.28 -7.23 15.38
CA ASP A 222 0.09 -7.26 16.24
C ASP A 222 -0.64 -5.91 16.21
N GLY A 223 -1.91 -5.93 15.80
CA GLY A 223 -2.75 -4.74 15.64
C GLY A 223 -3.07 -4.02 16.96
N ARG A 224 -2.77 -4.63 18.12
CA ARG A 224 -2.97 -4.04 19.45
C ARG A 224 -1.83 -3.12 19.89
N ASN A 225 -0.69 -3.16 19.19
CA ASN A 225 0.47 -2.33 19.51
C ASN A 225 0.36 -0.93 18.85
N GLU A 226 1.37 -0.07 19.07
CA GLU A 226 1.30 1.36 18.73
C GLU A 226 1.25 1.65 17.23
N THR A 227 1.68 0.72 16.39
CA THR A 227 1.62 0.84 14.92
C THR A 227 0.23 0.57 14.35
N GLY A 228 -0.67 -0.07 15.10
CA GLY A 228 -2.00 -0.46 14.62
C GLY A 228 -1.94 -1.33 13.37
N ALA A 229 -1.04 -2.32 13.40
CA ALA A 229 -0.75 -3.29 12.35
C ALA A 229 -1.94 -4.23 12.02
N MET A 230 -1.73 -5.21 11.14
CA MET A 230 -2.83 -5.89 10.44
C MET A 230 -3.03 -7.38 10.78
N ASP A 231 -2.21 -8.00 11.65
CA ASP A 231 -2.36 -9.39 12.12
C ASP A 231 -2.48 -10.46 11.00
N ALA A 232 -1.83 -10.24 9.85
CA ALA A 232 -1.83 -11.19 8.74
C ALA A 232 -0.68 -12.21 8.82
N THR A 233 -0.87 -13.40 8.24
CA THR A 233 0.24 -14.33 7.96
C THR A 233 0.93 -13.91 6.67
N VAL A 234 2.16 -13.40 6.75
CA VAL A 234 2.86 -12.78 5.61
C VAL A 234 3.93 -13.70 5.00
N THR A 235 3.89 -13.85 3.67
CA THR A 235 4.98 -14.41 2.86
C THR A 235 5.64 -13.31 2.03
N ILE A 236 6.97 -13.23 2.05
CA ILE A 236 7.74 -12.27 1.25
C ILE A 236 8.36 -12.98 0.05
N CYS A 237 8.05 -12.51 -1.16
CA CYS A 237 8.65 -12.95 -2.41
C CYS A 237 9.60 -11.88 -2.97
N HIS A 238 10.62 -12.26 -3.73
CA HIS A 238 11.59 -11.32 -4.29
C HIS A 238 12.21 -11.85 -5.59
N ARG A 239 13.16 -11.10 -6.17
CA ARG A 239 13.83 -11.40 -7.46
C ARG A 239 14.48 -12.80 -7.60
N PHE A 240 14.59 -13.57 -6.51
CA PHE A 240 15.17 -14.92 -6.49
C PHE A 240 14.15 -15.98 -6.10
N THR A 241 12.90 -15.60 -5.84
CA THR A 241 11.80 -16.53 -5.70
C THR A 241 11.52 -17.12 -7.09
N PRO A 242 11.63 -18.44 -7.29
CA PRO A 242 11.34 -19.05 -8.59
C PRO A 242 9.89 -18.77 -9.02
N PRO A 243 9.60 -18.57 -10.31
CA PRO A 243 8.24 -18.26 -10.78
C PRO A 243 7.17 -19.25 -10.31
N LYS A 244 7.51 -20.55 -10.23
CA LYS A 244 6.60 -21.58 -9.72
C LYS A 244 6.26 -21.41 -8.24
N GLU A 245 7.22 -21.00 -7.41
CA GLU A 245 6.96 -20.73 -5.99
C GLU A 245 6.19 -19.42 -5.82
N LEU A 246 6.50 -18.39 -6.62
CA LEU A 246 5.73 -17.14 -6.62
C LEU A 246 4.25 -17.41 -6.93
N ALA A 247 3.96 -18.13 -8.01
CA ALA A 247 2.59 -18.48 -8.39
C ALA A 247 1.88 -19.31 -7.29
N LYS A 248 2.58 -20.27 -6.69
CA LYS A 248 2.08 -21.08 -5.58
C LYS A 248 1.67 -20.19 -4.39
N TYR A 249 2.56 -19.32 -3.90
CA TYR A 249 2.24 -18.46 -2.75
C TYR A 249 1.10 -17.48 -3.08
N CYS A 250 1.13 -16.81 -4.24
CA CYS A 250 0.07 -15.90 -4.65
C CYS A 250 -1.29 -16.60 -4.74
N SER A 251 -1.35 -17.83 -5.27
CA SER A 251 -2.61 -18.57 -5.45
C SER A 251 -3.30 -18.98 -4.14
N MET A 252 -2.58 -18.92 -3.02
CA MET A 252 -3.10 -19.20 -1.67
C MET A 252 -3.41 -17.92 -0.87
N ALA A 253 -3.03 -16.76 -1.40
CA ALA A 253 -3.12 -15.48 -0.70
C ALA A 253 -4.54 -14.91 -0.75
N ASP A 254 -5.00 -14.38 0.37
CA ASP A 254 -6.18 -13.52 0.44
C ASP A 254 -5.84 -12.09 -0.01
N ILE A 255 -4.58 -11.68 0.19
CA ILE A 255 -4.08 -10.33 -0.13
C ILE A 255 -2.74 -10.45 -0.86
N ILE A 256 -2.62 -9.85 -2.03
CA ILE A 256 -1.38 -9.76 -2.80
C ILE A 256 -0.99 -8.29 -2.90
N ILE A 257 0.22 -7.95 -2.46
CA ILE A 257 0.78 -6.61 -2.55
C ILE A 257 2.07 -6.69 -3.37
N THR A 258 2.12 -6.06 -4.54
CA THR A 258 3.29 -6.11 -5.43
C THR A 258 3.96 -4.76 -5.58
N ALA A 259 5.29 -4.73 -5.47
CA ALA A 259 6.14 -3.53 -5.49
C ALA A 259 7.52 -3.86 -6.11
N THR A 260 7.52 -4.31 -7.35
CA THR A 260 8.70 -4.84 -8.07
C THR A 260 9.14 -3.99 -9.25
N GLY A 261 8.24 -3.22 -9.86
CA GLY A 261 8.51 -2.48 -11.09
C GLY A 261 8.59 -3.38 -12.33
N VAL A 262 7.97 -4.57 -12.30
CA VAL A 262 7.98 -5.55 -13.38
C VAL A 262 6.55 -5.66 -13.94
N PRO A 263 6.27 -5.02 -15.10
CA PRO A 263 4.92 -5.01 -15.66
C PRO A 263 4.37 -6.40 -15.96
N GLY A 264 3.14 -6.66 -15.53
CA GLY A 264 2.44 -7.93 -15.78
C GLY A 264 3.02 -9.14 -15.04
N LEU A 265 3.81 -8.92 -13.98
CA LEU A 265 4.34 -9.98 -13.13
C LEU A 265 3.24 -10.82 -12.46
N ILE A 266 2.17 -10.16 -11.99
CA ILE A 266 1.04 -10.85 -11.35
C ILE A 266 -0.05 -11.09 -12.39
N THR A 267 -0.27 -12.36 -12.74
CA THR A 267 -1.27 -12.79 -13.72
C THR A 267 -2.51 -13.39 -13.04
N LYS A 268 -3.59 -13.54 -13.81
CA LYS A 268 -4.88 -14.09 -13.35
C LYS A 268 -4.77 -15.45 -12.69
N GLU A 269 -3.93 -16.34 -13.21
CA GLU A 269 -3.73 -17.71 -12.71
C GLU A 269 -3.07 -17.75 -11.34
N MET A 270 -2.38 -16.67 -10.96
CA MET A 270 -1.71 -16.52 -9.68
C MET A 270 -2.65 -15.99 -8.60
N VAL A 271 -3.86 -15.54 -8.94
CA VAL A 271 -4.75 -14.83 -8.01
C VAL A 271 -5.87 -15.75 -7.55
N LYS A 272 -5.97 -15.94 -6.23
CA LYS A 272 -7.10 -16.63 -5.59
C LYS A 272 -8.40 -15.88 -5.91
N PRO A 273 -9.48 -16.57 -6.32
CA PRO A 273 -10.78 -15.93 -6.51
C PRO A 273 -11.24 -15.15 -5.27
N GLY A 274 -11.61 -13.89 -5.46
CA GLY A 274 -12.02 -13.00 -4.37
C GLY A 274 -10.88 -12.31 -3.60
N ALA A 275 -9.61 -12.56 -3.93
CA ALA A 275 -8.47 -11.91 -3.26
C ALA A 275 -8.43 -10.39 -3.49
N CYS A 276 -7.80 -9.68 -2.57
CA CYS A 276 -7.47 -8.26 -2.71
C CYS A 276 -6.06 -8.11 -3.33
N VAL A 277 -5.95 -7.32 -4.41
CA VAL A 277 -4.67 -7.08 -5.10
C VAL A 277 -4.31 -5.59 -5.03
N ILE A 278 -3.22 -5.27 -4.35
CA ILE A 278 -2.65 -3.93 -4.25
C ILE A 278 -1.40 -3.84 -5.14
N ASP A 279 -1.50 -3.04 -6.19
CA ASP A 279 -0.42 -2.78 -7.14
C ASP A 279 0.28 -1.46 -6.79
N VAL A 280 1.47 -1.58 -6.20
CA VAL A 280 2.36 -0.47 -5.86
C VAL A 280 3.33 -0.18 -7.01
N GLY A 281 3.44 -1.07 -7.99
CA GLY A 281 4.35 -0.96 -9.12
C GLY A 281 4.07 0.31 -9.93
N ILE A 282 5.13 1.00 -10.33
CA ILE A 282 5.05 2.12 -11.27
C ILE A 282 6.21 1.98 -12.25
N THR A 283 5.87 1.61 -13.49
CA THR A 283 6.82 1.52 -14.59
C THR A 283 6.33 2.39 -15.74
N ARG A 284 7.20 3.27 -16.24
CA ARG A 284 6.91 4.08 -17.42
C ARG A 284 7.26 3.26 -18.67
N ILE A 285 6.26 3.03 -19.51
CA ILE A 285 6.44 2.38 -20.81
C ILE A 285 6.11 3.36 -21.93
N THR A 286 6.90 3.33 -22.99
CA THR A 286 6.67 4.11 -24.21
C THR A 286 6.05 3.18 -25.24
N ASP A 287 4.90 3.55 -25.76
CA ASP A 287 4.30 2.85 -26.88
C ASP A 287 5.20 3.02 -28.12
N PRO A 288 5.74 1.93 -28.68
CA PRO A 288 6.64 2.01 -29.83
C PRO A 288 5.95 2.53 -31.10
N ASN A 289 4.62 2.41 -31.20
CA ASN A 289 3.86 2.85 -32.37
C ASN A 289 3.41 4.31 -32.27
N THR A 290 3.05 4.77 -31.06
CA THR A 290 2.51 6.14 -30.87
C THR A 290 3.50 7.10 -30.23
N GLY A 291 4.61 6.62 -29.68
CA GLY A 291 5.57 7.40 -28.89
C GLY A 291 5.01 7.92 -27.55
N LYS A 292 3.75 7.61 -27.23
CA LYS A 292 3.11 8.06 -25.98
C LYS A 292 3.63 7.25 -24.81
N THR A 293 3.96 7.95 -23.73
CA THR A 293 4.34 7.31 -22.47
C THR A 293 3.09 7.04 -21.63
N LYS A 294 3.02 5.87 -21.01
CA LYS A 294 2.02 5.54 -19.99
C LYS A 294 2.69 4.93 -18.75
N LEU A 295 2.05 5.12 -17.61
CA LEU A 295 2.41 4.42 -16.38
C LEU A 295 1.60 3.12 -16.31
N VAL A 296 2.27 2.02 -16.01
CA VAL A 296 1.67 0.71 -15.76
C VAL A 296 2.20 0.15 -14.45
N GLY A 297 1.40 -0.71 -13.81
CA GLY A 297 1.78 -1.40 -12.60
C GLY A 297 2.38 -2.77 -12.87
N ASP A 298 2.57 -3.54 -11.80
CA ASP A 298 3.12 -4.90 -11.85
C ASP A 298 2.05 -5.95 -12.18
N VAL A 299 0.76 -5.59 -12.14
CA VAL A 299 -0.36 -6.52 -12.32
C VAL A 299 -0.89 -6.46 -13.75
N ASP A 300 -1.23 -7.62 -14.32
CA ASP A 300 -2.06 -7.69 -15.51
C ASP A 300 -3.52 -7.33 -15.15
N PHE A 301 -3.77 -6.02 -15.04
CA PHE A 301 -4.98 -5.45 -14.45
C PHE A 301 -6.27 -5.97 -15.09
N GLU A 302 -6.31 -6.08 -16.42
CA GLU A 302 -7.52 -6.43 -17.17
C GLU A 302 -7.93 -7.90 -16.97
N GLU A 303 -6.96 -8.79 -16.84
CA GLU A 303 -7.22 -10.21 -16.58
C GLU A 303 -7.41 -10.50 -15.08
N VAL A 304 -6.62 -9.85 -14.22
CA VAL A 304 -6.70 -10.06 -12.76
C VAL A 304 -8.00 -9.50 -12.19
N ARG A 305 -8.52 -8.38 -12.70
CA ARG A 305 -9.81 -7.84 -12.24
C ARG A 305 -11.00 -8.75 -12.52
N GLN A 306 -10.87 -9.78 -13.36
CA GLN A 306 -11.93 -10.75 -13.60
C GLN A 306 -12.00 -11.84 -12.52
N VAL A 307 -10.99 -11.96 -11.66
CA VAL A 307 -10.90 -13.02 -10.63
C VAL A 307 -10.74 -12.45 -9.22
N ALA A 308 -10.04 -11.32 -9.06
CA ALA A 308 -9.87 -10.65 -7.78
C ALA A 308 -11.22 -10.15 -7.24
N GLY A 309 -11.36 -10.08 -5.92
CA GLY A 309 -12.48 -9.39 -5.28
C GLY A 309 -12.27 -7.89 -5.26
N TYR A 310 -11.02 -7.45 -5.06
CA TYR A 310 -10.62 -6.05 -5.01
C TYR A 310 -9.31 -5.83 -5.74
N ILE A 311 -9.15 -4.68 -6.40
CA ILE A 311 -7.91 -4.34 -7.11
C ILE A 311 -7.66 -2.83 -7.13
N THR A 312 -6.43 -2.39 -6.94
CA THR A 312 -6.03 -0.99 -7.17
C THR A 312 -5.60 -0.76 -8.62
N PRO A 313 -6.00 0.35 -9.27
CA PRO A 313 -5.53 0.68 -10.61
C PRO A 313 -4.14 1.34 -10.59
N VAL A 314 -3.40 1.22 -11.69
CA VAL A 314 -2.20 2.03 -11.94
C VAL A 314 -2.35 2.73 -13.30
N PRO A 315 -2.35 4.08 -13.33
CA PRO A 315 -2.30 5.02 -12.21
C PRO A 315 -3.64 5.11 -11.44
N GLY A 316 -3.63 5.77 -10.28
CA GLY A 316 -4.85 6.10 -9.51
C GLY A 316 -5.05 5.28 -8.22
N GLY A 317 -4.24 4.25 -7.99
CA GLY A 317 -4.24 3.46 -6.75
C GLY A 317 -3.28 4.03 -5.70
N VAL A 318 -2.14 3.38 -5.51
CA VAL A 318 -1.22 3.67 -4.37
C VAL A 318 -0.51 5.02 -4.50
N GLY A 319 -0.17 5.48 -5.71
CA GLY A 319 0.58 6.73 -5.91
C GLY A 319 -0.04 7.97 -5.25
N PRO A 320 -1.33 8.29 -5.48
CA PRO A 320 -2.03 9.37 -4.77
C PRO A 320 -1.99 9.24 -3.24
N MET A 321 -2.05 8.02 -2.71
CA MET A 321 -2.01 7.75 -1.27
C MET A 321 -0.64 8.06 -0.69
N THR A 322 0.45 7.74 -1.39
CA THR A 322 1.81 8.11 -0.96
C THR A 322 1.93 9.60 -0.69
N VAL A 323 1.35 10.45 -1.55
CA VAL A 323 1.40 11.90 -1.36
C VAL A 323 0.55 12.33 -0.17
N ALA A 324 -0.65 11.79 -0.02
CA ALA A 324 -1.52 12.11 1.12
C ALA A 324 -0.89 11.70 2.47
N MET A 325 -0.24 10.53 2.51
CA MET A 325 0.42 10.03 3.71
C MET A 325 1.69 10.78 4.07
N LEU A 326 2.41 11.33 3.09
CA LEU A 326 3.51 12.26 3.38
C LEU A 326 3.00 13.53 4.09
N MET A 327 1.84 14.06 3.67
CA MET A 327 1.22 15.20 4.34
C MET A 327 0.77 14.86 5.76
N HIS A 328 0.17 13.67 5.94
CA HIS A 328 -0.17 13.14 7.25
C HIS A 328 1.07 13.05 8.17
N ASN A 329 2.19 12.52 7.66
CA ASN A 329 3.43 12.42 8.43
C ASN A 329 4.00 13.79 8.77
N THR A 330 3.98 14.74 7.83
CA THR A 330 4.42 16.12 8.08
C THR A 330 3.59 16.79 9.18
N PHE A 331 2.27 16.66 9.12
CA PHE A 331 1.41 17.20 10.17
C PHE A 331 1.62 16.49 11.52
N THR A 332 1.89 15.18 11.49
CA THR A 332 2.24 14.42 12.70
C THR A 332 3.55 14.89 13.31
N ALA A 333 4.56 15.20 12.49
CA ALA A 333 5.83 15.76 12.94
C ALA A 333 5.62 17.10 13.64
N ALA A 334 4.88 18.02 13.00
CA ALA A 334 4.56 19.33 13.56
C ALA A 334 3.84 19.23 14.92
N LYS A 335 2.85 18.34 15.03
CA LYS A 335 2.14 18.08 16.31
C LYS A 335 3.07 17.56 17.40
N ASN A 336 4.03 16.69 17.05
CA ASN A 336 4.94 16.12 18.04
C ASN A 336 5.96 17.17 18.51
N LEU A 337 6.55 17.94 17.59
CA LEU A 337 7.49 19.03 17.91
C LEU A 337 6.83 20.12 18.76
N ALA A 338 5.59 20.48 18.47
CA ALA A 338 4.83 21.45 19.25
C ALA A 338 4.54 21.01 20.69
N LYS A 339 4.57 19.70 20.99
CA LYS A 339 4.44 19.17 22.36
C LYS A 339 5.75 19.23 23.11
N ILE A 340 6.87 18.94 22.45
CA ILE A 340 8.22 19.00 23.02
C ILE A 340 8.56 20.43 23.45
N ASN A 341 8.20 21.42 22.63
CA ASN A 341 8.49 22.82 22.94
C ASN A 341 7.64 23.40 24.10
N LYS A 342 6.62 22.66 24.58
CA LYS A 342 5.78 23.04 25.73
C LYS A 342 6.24 22.39 27.05
N SER A 343 7.10 21.37 27.00
CA SER A 343 7.59 20.60 28.16
C SER A 343 8.95 21.08 28.62
#